data_AF-A0A7V8AZN2-F1
#
_entry.id   AF-A0A7V8AZN2-F1
#
_cell.length_a   1.000
_cell.length_b   1.000
_cell.length_c   1.000
_cell.angle_alpha   90.00
_cell.angle_beta   90.00
_cell.angle_gamma   90.00
#
_symmetry.space_group_name_H-M   'P 1'
#
loop_
_entity.id
_entity.type
_entity.pdbx_description
1 polymer ?
#
loop_
_entity_poly.entity_id
_entity_poly.type
_entity_poly.pdbx_seq_one_letter_code
_entity_poly.pdbx_strand_id
1 'polypeptide(L)'
;MKKITLLLTLLVLLLCSEQSMAWSSQKLEKKSEEALTRLYKNNPKAAELGNKAIAVLVFPEIIKGALIFGAGRGDGVLFREGKVAGYYNTSSASYGLQAGIQRFGYALFFMNQEALSYLQKSDGFELGGAPSLVVLDAGASGSFSTTTLQHGMYALFFSQRGLMASLSIQGTKITEFVPTK
;
A
#
# COMPACT_ATOMS: atom_id res chain seq x y z
N MET A 1 38.51 24.54 -10.82
CA MET A 1 38.02 23.42 -10.00
C MET A 1 36.54 23.53 -9.63
N LYS A 2 36.03 24.68 -9.15
CA LYS A 2 34.61 24.88 -8.79
C LYS A 2 33.58 24.66 -9.92
N LYS A 3 33.95 24.92 -11.18
CA LYS A 3 33.07 24.75 -12.36
C LYS A 3 32.79 23.27 -12.70
N ILE A 4 33.70 22.36 -12.36
CA ILE A 4 33.55 20.91 -12.60
C ILE A 4 32.60 20.29 -11.57
N THR A 5 32.65 20.75 -10.31
CA THR A 5 31.69 20.34 -9.27
C THR A 5 30.27 20.81 -9.56
N LEU A 6 30.10 22.00 -10.17
CA LEU A 6 28.79 22.53 -10.57
C LEU A 6 28.18 21.76 -11.76
N LEU A 7 29.01 21.32 -12.71
CA LEU A 7 28.56 20.52 -13.85
C LEU A 7 28.16 19.09 -13.45
N LEU A 8 28.89 18.49 -12.50
CA LEU A 8 28.57 17.15 -12.00
C LEU A 8 27.27 17.09 -11.19
N THR A 9 26.96 18.14 -10.43
CA THR A 9 25.71 18.24 -9.65
C THR A 9 24.50 18.48 -10.53
N LEU A 10 24.64 19.24 -11.63
CA LEU A 10 23.56 19.44 -12.59
C LEU A 10 23.25 18.18 -13.42
N LEU A 11 24.25 17.33 -13.70
CA LEU A 11 24.07 16.08 -14.44
C LEU A 11 23.31 15.02 -13.62
N VAL A 12 23.50 14.96 -12.30
CA VAL A 12 22.76 14.04 -11.41
C VAL A 12 21.26 14.38 -11.31
N LEU A 13 20.90 15.65 -11.44
CA LEU A 13 19.49 16.10 -11.47
C LEU A 13 18.76 15.73 -12.77
N LEU A 14 19.48 15.52 -13.88
CA LEU A 14 18.91 15.14 -15.19
C LEU A 14 18.69 13.63 -15.36
N LEU A 15 19.29 12.79 -14.51
CA LEU A 15 19.13 11.34 -14.54
C LEU A 15 17.96 10.83 -13.70
N CYS A 16 17.29 11.72 -12.96
CA CYS A 16 16.02 11.43 -12.30
C CYS A 16 14.85 11.94 -13.16
N SER A 17 14.90 11.65 -14.46
CA SER A 17 13.67 11.49 -15.22
C SER A 17 12.94 10.34 -14.57
N GLU A 18 12.01 10.65 -13.66
CA GLU A 18 11.03 9.70 -13.18
C GLU A 18 10.33 9.15 -14.41
N GLN A 19 10.82 8.03 -14.93
CA GLN A 19 9.98 7.09 -15.62
C GLN A 19 9.01 6.62 -14.54
N SER A 20 7.97 7.44 -14.34
CA SER A 20 6.70 7.03 -13.79
C SER A 20 6.33 5.80 -14.59
N MET A 21 6.69 4.62 -14.06
CA MET A 21 6.17 3.36 -14.55
C MET A 21 4.71 3.33 -14.12
N ALA A 22 3.90 4.21 -14.70
CA ALA A 22 2.46 4.08 -14.69
C ALA A 22 2.20 2.78 -15.44
N TRP A 23 1.91 1.71 -14.70
CA TRP A 23 1.31 0.54 -15.32
C TRP A 23 0.05 0.99 -16.05
N SER A 24 -0.21 0.43 -17.24
CA SER A 24 -1.49 0.67 -17.89
C SER A 24 -2.61 0.35 -16.88
N SER A 25 -3.55 1.28 -16.72
CA SER A 25 -4.59 1.20 -15.68
C SER A 25 -5.28 -0.17 -15.68
N GLN A 26 -5.58 -0.68 -16.87
CA GLN A 26 -6.17 -2.00 -17.11
C GLN A 26 -5.35 -3.17 -16.53
N LYS A 27 -4.01 -3.11 -16.65
CA LYS A 27 -3.12 -4.14 -16.11
C LYS A 27 -3.10 -4.09 -14.59
N LEU A 28 -3.09 -2.89 -14.02
CA LEU A 28 -3.13 -2.67 -12.58
C LEU A 28 -4.48 -3.11 -11.98
N GLU A 29 -5.59 -2.78 -12.63
CA GLU A 29 -6.94 -3.24 -12.28
C GLU A 29 -7.01 -4.76 -12.24
N LYS A 30 -6.62 -5.42 -13.33
CA LYS A 30 -6.61 -6.89 -13.42
C LYS A 30 -5.75 -7.53 -12.33
N LYS A 31 -4.52 -7.02 -12.12
CA LYS A 31 -3.64 -7.51 -11.04
C LYS A 31 -4.28 -7.36 -9.65
N SER A 32 -4.95 -6.24 -9.42
CA SER A 32 -5.57 -5.90 -8.14
C SER A 32 -6.80 -6.76 -7.88
N GLU A 33 -7.65 -6.97 -8.89
CA GLU A 33 -8.80 -7.87 -8.82
C GLU A 33 -8.34 -9.31 -8.55
N GLU A 34 -7.38 -9.83 -9.32
CA GLU A 34 -6.85 -11.17 -9.11
C GLU A 34 -6.21 -11.34 -7.72
N ALA A 35 -5.52 -10.32 -7.22
CA ALA A 35 -4.96 -10.33 -5.87
C ALA A 35 -6.06 -10.40 -4.81
N LEU A 36 -7.14 -9.63 -4.98
CA LEU A 36 -8.29 -9.64 -4.08
C LEU A 36 -9.01 -10.99 -4.09
N THR A 37 -9.26 -11.56 -5.27
CA THR A 37 -9.86 -12.90 -5.42
C THR A 37 -9.01 -13.96 -4.73
N ARG A 38 -7.67 -13.92 -4.91
CA ARG A 38 -6.76 -14.84 -4.22
C ARG A 38 -6.79 -14.65 -2.71
N LEU A 39 -6.84 -13.40 -2.23
CA LEU A 39 -6.94 -13.09 -0.82
C LEU A 39 -8.22 -13.69 -0.21
N TYR A 40 -9.38 -13.52 -0.85
CA TYR A 40 -10.64 -14.11 -0.39
C TYR A 40 -10.62 -15.63 -0.39
N LYS A 41 -10.04 -16.24 -1.42
CA LYS A 41 -9.92 -17.70 -1.52
C LYS A 41 -9.07 -18.29 -0.39
N ASN A 42 -8.01 -17.58 0.00
CA ASN A 42 -7.04 -18.08 0.98
C ASN A 42 -7.32 -17.62 2.41
N ASN A 43 -8.20 -16.62 2.61
CA ASN A 43 -8.51 -16.07 3.91
C ASN A 43 -10.03 -15.79 4.05
N PRO A 44 -10.78 -16.70 4.70
CA PRO A 44 -12.22 -16.53 4.92
C PRO A 44 -12.59 -15.23 5.64
N LYS A 45 -11.73 -14.73 6.55
CA LYS A 45 -11.96 -13.44 7.22
C LYS A 45 -11.85 -12.27 6.25
N ALA A 46 -10.93 -12.35 5.28
CA ALA A 46 -10.84 -11.33 4.24
C ALA A 46 -12.10 -11.29 3.38
N ALA A 47 -12.68 -12.46 3.07
CA ALA A 47 -13.96 -12.53 2.37
C ALA A 47 -15.11 -11.93 3.20
N GLU A 48 -15.15 -12.20 4.52
CA GLU A 48 -16.14 -11.61 5.42
C GLU A 48 -16.03 -10.08 5.49
N LEU A 49 -14.80 -9.56 5.66
CA LEU A 49 -14.54 -8.13 5.64
C LEU A 49 -14.90 -7.50 4.29
N GLY A 50 -14.57 -8.18 3.19
CA GLY A 50 -14.93 -7.75 1.84
C GLY A 50 -16.43 -7.58 1.63
N ASN A 51 -17.24 -8.50 2.16
CA ASN A 51 -18.70 -8.44 2.06
C ASN A 51 -19.32 -7.29 2.88
N LYS A 52 -18.64 -6.83 3.92
CA LYS A 52 -19.10 -5.73 4.81
C LYS A 52 -18.50 -4.38 4.43
N ALA A 53 -17.39 -4.36 3.69
CA ALA A 53 -16.71 -3.14 3.32
C ALA A 53 -17.53 -2.32 2.32
N ILE A 54 -17.55 -1.00 2.52
CA ILE A 54 -18.10 -0.07 1.52
C ILE A 54 -17.14 0.15 0.36
N ALA A 55 -15.84 -0.07 0.58
CA ALA A 55 -14.79 0.01 -0.43
C ALA A 55 -13.57 -0.83 -0.01
N VAL A 56 -12.79 -1.28 -0.99
CA VAL A 56 -11.55 -2.03 -0.77
C VAL A 56 -10.44 -1.47 -1.64
N LEU A 57 -9.37 -0.96 -1.04
CA LEU A 57 -8.17 -0.53 -1.75
C LEU A 57 -7.15 -1.66 -1.76
N VAL A 58 -6.76 -2.11 -2.95
CA VAL A 58 -5.88 -3.26 -3.12
C VAL A 58 -4.57 -2.82 -3.76
N PHE A 59 -3.47 -3.09 -3.07
CA PHE A 59 -2.11 -2.99 -3.59
C PHE A 59 -1.61 -4.40 -3.89
N PRO A 60 -1.67 -4.87 -5.14
CA PRO A 60 -1.32 -6.24 -5.50
C PRO A 60 0.16 -6.55 -5.30
N GLU A 61 1.02 -5.53 -5.44
CA GLU A 61 2.47 -5.68 -5.37
C GLU A 61 3.13 -4.38 -4.91
N ILE A 62 3.85 -4.49 -3.80
CA ILE A 62 4.66 -3.43 -3.19
C ILE A 62 6.07 -3.98 -3.09
N ILE A 63 7.02 -3.17 -3.52
CA ILE A 63 8.43 -3.47 -3.43
C ILE A 63 9.02 -2.55 -2.38
N LYS A 64 9.63 -3.13 -1.35
CA LYS A 64 10.33 -2.41 -0.30
C LYS A 64 11.80 -2.82 -0.32
N GLY A 65 12.69 -1.86 -0.51
CA GLY A 65 14.13 -2.06 -0.41
C GLY A 65 14.65 -1.41 0.85
N ALA A 66 15.51 -2.09 1.60
CA ALA A 66 16.14 -1.56 2.80
C ALA A 66 17.61 -1.96 2.90
N LEU A 67 18.43 -1.04 3.44
CA LEU A 67 19.77 -1.33 3.96
C LEU A 67 19.86 -0.77 5.40
N ILE A 68 20.03 0.55 5.51
CA ILE A 68 19.98 1.33 6.77
C ILE A 68 18.70 2.17 6.78
N PHE A 69 18.45 2.86 5.67
CA PHE A 69 17.17 3.46 5.33
C PHE A 69 16.49 2.55 4.30
N GLY A 70 15.19 2.37 4.46
CA GLY A 70 14.37 1.62 3.52
C GLY A 70 13.26 2.47 2.94
N ALA A 71 12.99 2.26 1.66
CA ALA A 71 11.88 2.89 0.95
C ALA A 71 11.04 1.79 0.29
N GLY A 72 9.73 1.97 0.31
CA GLY A 72 8.78 1.10 -0.38
C GLY A 72 7.88 1.87 -1.31
N ARG A 73 7.50 1.26 -2.43
CA ARG A 73 6.52 1.81 -3.36
C ARG A 73 5.64 0.71 -3.95
N GLY A 74 4.39 1.03 -4.21
CA GLY A 74 3.49 0.21 -5.01
C GLY A 74 2.26 0.99 -5.45
N ASP A 75 1.60 0.51 -6.50
CA ASP A 75 0.35 1.09 -6.99
C ASP A 75 -0.81 0.16 -6.66
N GLY A 76 -1.99 0.73 -6.49
CA GLY A 76 -3.19 0.03 -6.09
C GLY A 76 -4.45 0.65 -6.66
N VAL A 77 -5.53 -0.11 -6.56
CA VAL A 77 -6.85 0.25 -7.09
C VAL A 77 -7.87 0.21 -5.97
N LEU A 78 -8.63 1.29 -5.84
CA LEU A 78 -9.80 1.34 -4.97
C LEU A 78 -11.00 0.76 -5.72
N PHE A 79 -11.60 -0.27 -5.13
CA PHE A 79 -12.85 -0.85 -5.59
C PHE A 79 -13.98 -0.40 -4.68
N ARG A 80 -15.10 0.02 -5.29
CA ARG A 80 -16.36 0.29 -4.60
C ARG A 80 -17.45 -0.47 -5.34
N GLU A 81 -18.18 -1.32 -4.63
CA GLU A 81 -19.24 -2.16 -5.22
C GLU A 81 -18.76 -2.96 -6.46
N GLY A 82 -17.52 -3.46 -6.41
CA GLY A 82 -16.91 -4.23 -7.51
C GLY A 82 -16.46 -3.39 -8.72
N LYS A 83 -16.59 -2.06 -8.67
CA LYS A 83 -16.14 -1.15 -9.73
C LYS A 83 -14.90 -0.38 -9.30
N VAL A 84 -14.07 -0.01 -10.26
CA VAL A 84 -12.92 0.87 -10.05
C VAL A 84 -13.42 2.27 -9.65
N ALA A 85 -12.98 2.74 -8.49
CA ALA A 85 -13.36 4.01 -7.90
C ALA A 85 -12.18 5.00 -7.78
N GLY A 86 -10.94 4.55 -7.98
CA GLY A 86 -9.75 5.40 -7.95
C GLY A 86 -8.46 4.59 -8.01
N TYR A 87 -7.34 5.28 -8.26
CA TYR A 87 -6.00 4.70 -8.29
C TYR A 87 -5.13 5.42 -7.26
N TYR A 88 -4.35 4.63 -6.54
CA TYR A 88 -3.56 5.14 -5.42
C TYR A 88 -2.15 4.58 -5.48
N ASN A 89 -1.17 5.42 -5.17
CA ASN A 89 0.20 5.01 -4.94
C ASN A 89 0.44 4.95 -3.44
N THR A 90 1.10 3.89 -2.96
CA THR A 90 1.65 3.83 -1.62
C THR A 90 3.16 4.02 -1.70
N SER A 91 3.68 4.90 -0.84
CA SER A 91 5.10 5.14 -0.66
C SER A 91 5.41 5.08 0.84
N SER A 92 6.42 4.31 1.24
CA SER A 92 6.82 4.17 2.64
C SER A 92 8.29 4.50 2.83
N ALA A 93 8.62 5.11 3.97
CA ALA A 93 9.99 5.31 4.43
C ALA A 93 10.15 4.65 5.80
N SER A 94 11.24 3.92 6.01
CA SER A 94 11.55 3.26 7.27
C SER A 94 13.04 3.35 7.58
N TYR A 95 13.37 3.45 8.87
CA TYR A 95 14.74 3.40 9.36
C TYR A 95 14.95 2.07 10.10
N GLY A 96 15.98 1.30 9.74
CA GLY A 96 16.38 0.10 10.49
C GLY A 96 15.73 -1.23 10.10
N LEU A 97 15.42 -1.49 8.81
CA LEU A 97 15.12 -2.84 8.35
C LEU A 97 16.38 -3.51 7.80
N GLN A 98 16.57 -4.79 8.13
CA GLN A 98 17.59 -5.68 7.54
C GLN A 98 17.81 -5.40 6.05
N ALA A 99 19.08 -5.45 5.65
CA ALA A 99 19.48 -5.34 4.26
C ALA A 99 18.74 -6.36 3.39
N GLY A 100 17.94 -5.88 2.43
CA GLY A 100 17.18 -6.76 1.55
C GLY A 100 16.11 -6.08 0.72
N ILE A 101 15.52 -6.87 -0.18
CA ILE A 101 14.34 -6.52 -0.96
C ILE A 101 13.19 -7.40 -0.48
N GLN A 102 12.11 -6.76 -0.04
CA GLN A 102 10.87 -7.38 0.34
C GLN A 102 9.82 -7.11 -0.73
N ARG A 103 8.99 -8.12 -1.02
CA ARG A 103 7.82 -7.95 -1.89
C ARG A 103 6.60 -8.47 -1.15
N PHE A 104 5.53 -7.70 -1.14
CA PHE A 104 4.28 -8.08 -0.50
C PHE A 104 3.12 -7.33 -1.16
N GLY A 105 1.89 -7.78 -0.94
CA GLY A 105 0.68 -7.01 -1.25
C GLY A 105 -0.13 -6.77 0.01
N TYR A 106 -1.02 -5.78 -0.01
CA TYR A 106 -2.03 -5.63 1.05
C TYR A 106 -3.34 -5.06 0.51
N ALA A 107 -4.43 -5.35 1.23
CA ALA A 107 -5.75 -4.80 0.97
C ALA A 107 -6.26 -4.04 2.20
N LEU A 108 -6.77 -2.83 1.98
CA LEU A 108 -7.45 -2.00 2.98
C LEU A 108 -8.95 -2.10 2.77
N PHE A 109 -9.65 -2.56 3.78
CA PHE A 109 -11.10 -2.68 3.80
C PHE A 109 -11.67 -1.52 4.59
N PHE A 110 -12.46 -0.67 3.94
CA PHE A 110 -13.13 0.47 4.55
C PHE A 110 -14.54 0.08 4.95
N MET A 111 -14.85 0.11 6.24
CA MET A 111 -16.15 -0.32 6.79
C MET A 111 -17.19 0.81 6.80
N ASN A 112 -16.74 2.07 6.77
CA ASN A 112 -17.63 3.22 6.87
C ASN A 112 -17.13 4.41 6.03
N GLN A 113 -18.03 5.36 5.79
CA GLN A 113 -17.75 6.51 4.93
C GLN A 113 -16.68 7.44 5.54
N GLU A 114 -16.56 7.49 6.86
CA GLU A 114 -15.54 8.31 7.54
C GLU A 114 -14.13 7.80 7.20
N ALA A 115 -13.89 6.50 7.27
CA ALA A 115 -12.61 5.89 6.92
C ALA A 115 -12.26 6.10 5.43
N LEU A 116 -13.26 5.97 4.54
CA LEU A 116 -13.06 6.23 3.11
C LEU A 116 -12.78 7.72 2.84
N SER A 117 -13.50 8.62 3.50
CA SER A 117 -13.28 10.06 3.34
C SER A 117 -11.92 10.49 3.89
N TYR A 118 -11.42 9.80 4.91
CA TYR A 118 -10.08 10.02 5.44
C TYR A 118 -8.98 9.63 4.43
N LEU A 119 -9.17 8.58 3.62
CA LEU A 119 -8.29 8.25 2.49
C LEU A 119 -8.26 9.37 1.44
N GLN A 120 -9.42 9.97 1.18
CA GLN A 120 -9.62 10.97 0.12
C GLN A 120 -9.21 12.40 0.50
N LYS A 121 -8.68 12.62 1.72
CA LYS A 121 -8.19 13.94 2.10
C LYS A 121 -6.99 14.34 1.25
N SER A 122 -7.01 15.60 0.81
CA SER A 122 -6.23 16.16 -0.30
C SER A 122 -4.70 16.19 -0.13
N ASP A 123 -4.16 15.84 1.03
CA ASP A 123 -2.70 15.83 1.28
C ASP A 123 -2.08 14.42 1.31
N GLY A 124 -2.88 13.40 1.01
CA GLY A 124 -2.50 12.00 1.10
C GLY A 124 -2.73 11.42 2.50
N PHE A 125 -2.94 10.12 2.53
CA PHE A 125 -3.32 9.37 3.72
C PHE A 125 -2.11 8.72 4.38
N GLU A 126 -1.85 9.06 5.64
CA GLU A 126 -0.81 8.41 6.43
C GLU A 126 -1.39 7.22 7.19
N LEU A 127 -0.99 6.01 6.79
CA LEU A 127 -1.43 4.76 7.43
C LEU A 127 -1.05 4.68 8.92
N GLY A 128 0.04 5.34 9.33
CA GLY A 128 0.51 5.35 10.72
C GLY A 128 -0.25 6.30 11.65
N GLY A 129 -1.05 7.23 11.12
CA GLY A 129 -1.84 8.20 11.90
C GLY A 129 -3.35 7.97 11.80
N ALA A 130 -3.79 6.92 11.10
CA ALA A 130 -5.19 6.64 10.87
C ALA A 130 -5.91 6.30 12.18
N PRO A 131 -6.98 7.04 12.56
CA PRO A 131 -7.77 6.68 13.71
C PRO A 131 -8.36 5.29 13.46
N SER A 132 -8.15 4.36 14.39
CA SER A 132 -8.78 3.03 14.34
C SER A 132 -8.36 2.15 13.15
N LEU A 133 -7.08 2.12 12.76
CA LEU A 133 -6.58 1.12 11.80
C LEU A 133 -6.19 -0.19 12.49
N VAL A 134 -6.69 -1.30 11.96
CA VAL A 134 -6.33 -2.64 12.41
C VAL A 134 -5.47 -3.33 11.39
N VAL A 135 -4.31 -3.81 11.81
CA VAL A 135 -3.40 -4.57 10.96
C VAL A 135 -3.59 -6.05 11.21
N LEU A 136 -3.99 -6.77 10.16
CA LEU A 136 -4.18 -8.21 10.15
C LEU A 136 -3.07 -8.84 9.32
N ASP A 137 -2.32 -9.74 9.95
CA ASP A 137 -1.40 -10.62 9.24
C ASP A 137 -2.18 -11.86 8.78
N ALA A 138 -2.11 -12.19 7.48
CA ALA A 138 -2.75 -13.38 6.95
C ALA A 138 -2.08 -14.69 7.38
N GLY A 139 -0.84 -14.64 7.89
CA GLY A 139 -0.05 -15.82 8.29
C GLY A 139 0.04 -16.07 9.80
N ALA A 140 -0.23 -15.07 10.64
CA ALA A 140 -0.17 -15.24 12.09
C ALA A 140 -1.50 -15.76 12.63
N SER A 141 -1.48 -16.85 13.39
CA SER A 141 -2.53 -17.22 14.34
C SER A 141 -2.57 -16.22 15.52
N GLY A 142 -2.63 -14.93 15.21
CA GLY A 142 -2.56 -13.83 16.15
C GLY A 142 -3.89 -13.64 16.85
N SER A 143 -3.88 -13.85 18.15
CA SER A 143 -5.03 -13.76 19.05
C SER A 143 -5.77 -12.44 18.89
N PHE A 144 -7.09 -12.53 18.74
CA PHE A 144 -8.00 -11.40 18.77
C PHE A 144 -7.95 -10.75 20.16
N SER A 145 -7.64 -9.46 20.23
CA SER A 145 -8.14 -8.66 21.35
C SER A 145 -9.50 -8.09 20.94
N THR A 146 -10.52 -8.42 21.72
CA THR A 146 -11.94 -8.12 21.54
C THR A 146 -12.26 -6.61 21.44
N THR A 147 -11.27 -5.74 21.65
CA THR A 147 -11.35 -4.28 21.52
C THR A 147 -11.32 -3.80 20.04
N THR A 148 -11.16 -4.71 19.08
CA THR A 148 -10.80 -4.42 17.67
C THR A 148 -12.02 -4.41 16.70
N LEU A 149 -13.24 -4.59 17.20
CA LEU A 149 -14.46 -4.79 16.39
C LEU A 149 -15.28 -3.50 16.13
N GLN A 150 -14.75 -2.34 16.49
CA GLN A 150 -15.38 -1.01 16.32
C GLN A 150 -14.63 -0.14 15.30
N HIS A 151 -13.66 -0.70 14.60
CA HIS A 151 -12.71 0.06 13.79
C HIS A 151 -13.20 0.25 12.35
N GLY A 152 -13.07 1.48 11.82
CA GLY A 152 -13.55 1.84 10.49
C GLY A 152 -12.75 1.26 9.32
N MET A 153 -11.57 0.68 9.58
CA MET A 153 -10.67 0.17 8.54
C MET A 153 -9.82 -1.03 8.98
N TYR A 154 -9.65 -2.00 8.08
CA TYR A 154 -8.82 -3.19 8.28
C TYR A 154 -7.79 -3.32 7.17
N ALA A 155 -6.51 -3.54 7.51
CA ALA A 155 -5.44 -3.84 6.57
C ALA A 155 -5.09 -5.33 6.63
N LEU A 156 -5.07 -6.01 5.48
CA LEU A 156 -4.66 -7.41 5.38
C LEU A 156 -3.47 -7.55 4.43
N PHE A 157 -2.34 -8.06 4.94
CA PHE A 157 -1.14 -8.33 4.15
C PHE A 157 -1.18 -9.73 3.53
N PHE A 158 -0.68 -9.86 2.30
CA PHE A 158 -0.62 -11.14 1.58
C PHE A 158 0.60 -11.21 0.64
N SER A 159 0.84 -12.40 0.07
CA SER A 159 1.94 -12.65 -0.88
C SER A 159 3.31 -12.18 -0.38
N GLN A 160 3.54 -12.29 0.93
CA GLN A 160 4.76 -11.90 1.61
C GLN A 160 5.95 -12.74 1.10
N ARG A 161 7.00 -12.07 0.63
CA ARG A 161 8.28 -12.67 0.22
C ARG A 161 9.45 -11.87 0.78
N GLY A 162 10.40 -12.57 1.41
CA GLY A 162 11.58 -12.01 2.06
C GLY A 162 11.54 -12.18 3.58
N LEU A 163 12.57 -11.68 4.27
CA LEU A 163 12.69 -11.76 5.73
C LEU A 163 11.78 -10.70 6.37
N MET A 164 10.56 -11.10 6.75
CA MET A 164 9.48 -10.20 7.21
C MET A 164 9.53 -10.02 8.74
N ALA A 165 10.56 -9.33 9.26
CA ALA A 165 10.76 -9.22 10.72
C ALA A 165 9.72 -8.37 11.48
N SER A 166 8.92 -7.57 10.78
CA SER A 166 7.71 -6.88 11.27
C SER A 166 7.31 -5.88 10.20
N LEU A 167 6.12 -6.01 9.63
CA LEU A 167 5.58 -4.99 8.72
C LEU A 167 5.01 -3.86 9.57
N SER A 168 5.80 -2.82 9.82
CA SER A 168 5.28 -1.56 10.30
C SER A 168 4.70 -0.76 9.13
N ILE A 169 3.48 -0.27 9.30
CA ILE A 169 2.82 0.60 8.32
C ILE A 169 3.09 2.09 8.62
N GLN A 170 3.80 2.36 9.72
CA GLN A 170 4.24 3.69 10.10
C GLN A 170 5.19 4.27 9.03
N GLY A 171 5.03 5.56 8.73
CA GLY A 171 5.79 6.21 7.66
C GLY A 171 5.34 5.84 6.24
N THR A 172 4.16 5.25 6.09
CA THR A 172 3.55 4.99 4.77
C THR A 172 2.52 6.05 4.43
N LYS A 173 2.71 6.67 3.27
CA LYS A 173 1.80 7.64 2.65
C LYS A 173 1.10 6.99 1.47
N ILE A 174 -0.21 7.18 1.37
CA ILE A 174 -1.01 6.83 0.19
C ILE A 174 -1.46 8.11 -0.49
N THR A 175 -1.28 8.21 -1.80
CA THR A 175 -1.67 9.37 -2.59
C THR A 175 -2.49 8.93 -3.79
N GLU A 176 -3.57 9.63 -4.08
CA GLU A 176 -4.36 9.40 -5.29
C GLU A 176 -3.59 9.85 -6.53
N PHE A 177 -3.71 9.12 -7.64
CA PHE A 177 -3.16 9.52 -8.92
C PHE A 177 -4.11 9.19 -10.07
N VAL A 178 -3.99 9.90 -11.18
CA VAL A 178 -4.71 9.59 -12.42
C VAL A 178 -3.77 8.82 -13.33
N PRO A 179 -4.05 7.55 -13.68
CA PRO A 179 -3.21 6.79 -14.58
C PRO A 179 -3.27 7.36 -16.00
N THR A 180 -2.12 7.44 -16.65
CA THR A 180 -2.05 7.77 -18.08
C THR A 180 -2.57 6.58 -18.90
N LYS A 181 -3.44 6.85 -19.87
CA LYS A 181 -4.02 5.84 -20.77
C LYS A 181 -2.99 5.21 -21.69
#